data_AF-A0A1F2R9B8-F1
#
_entry.id   AF-A0A1F2R9B8-F1
#
_cell.length_a   1.000
_cell.length_b   1.000
_cell.length_c   1.000
_cell.angle_alpha   90.00
_cell.angle_beta   90.00
_cell.angle_gamma   90.00
#
_symmetry.space_group_name_H-M   'P 1'
#
loop_
_entity.id
_entity.type
_entity.pdbx_description
1 polymer ?
#
loop_
_entity_poly.entity_id
_entity_poly.type
_entity_poly.pdbx_seq_one_letter_code
_entity_poly.pdbx_strand_id
1 'polypeptide(L)'
;MERPRRIPHVHAATLVGLLILLAPFVASTPAYAQADFAGNWAPLYHEDFPERIPGPELGDYAGIPLNEAGRLRADSWDADRISVVVEYQCRPHGGDYMMRGLSNMRIDAILDPLTQRVVALRTRMNFQEMERTIWLDGRTRPSPNAPHTFSGFSTGVWQDNVLNISTTHLKENYIRRNGIPASDKRTFTEHWVRHGNYLTVQTVITDPVFLTEPLVRSQTWTLDPTQQLGRDVCETVPEIPKAADVVPNHLPGANPFLREVADWYGLPAAATRGGAETMYPEYRKTMGSPTNPPPAICKRYCNCGLNGGGCNLQ
;
A
#
# COMPACT_ATOMS: atom_id res chain seq x y z
N MET A 1 -42.87 13.92 -85.42
CA MET A 1 -42.58 14.82 -84.29
C MET A 1 -42.94 14.04 -83.04
N GLU A 2 -42.00 13.33 -82.42
CA GLU A 2 -42.12 12.81 -81.04
C GLU A 2 -40.79 12.18 -80.63
N ARG A 3 -40.18 12.71 -79.57
CA ARG A 3 -38.97 12.17 -78.93
C ARG A 3 -39.40 11.27 -77.76
N PRO A 4 -38.71 10.14 -77.50
CA PRO A 4 -38.98 9.34 -76.31
C PRO A 4 -38.36 10.01 -75.08
N ARG A 5 -39.16 10.10 -74.00
CA ARG A 5 -38.75 10.60 -72.68
C ARG A 5 -37.80 9.60 -72.01
N ARG A 6 -36.62 10.05 -71.59
CA ARG A 6 -35.72 9.33 -70.69
C ARG A 6 -36.17 9.53 -69.23
N ILE A 7 -36.28 8.43 -68.49
CA ILE A 7 -36.50 8.42 -67.04
C ILE A 7 -35.14 8.54 -66.34
N PRO A 8 -34.95 9.46 -65.37
CA PRO A 8 -33.68 9.59 -64.65
C PRO A 8 -33.59 8.59 -63.49
N HIS A 9 -32.73 7.59 -63.62
CA HIS A 9 -32.26 6.75 -62.51
C HIS A 9 -31.15 7.49 -61.74
N VAL A 10 -31.47 8.42 -60.83
CA VAL A 10 -30.44 9.20 -60.11
C VAL A 10 -30.56 9.18 -58.58
N HIS A 11 -31.54 8.49 -57.97
CA HIS A 11 -31.72 8.57 -56.51
C HIS A 11 -31.36 7.33 -55.69
N ALA A 12 -31.04 6.19 -56.31
CA ALA A 12 -30.75 4.95 -55.56
C ALA A 12 -29.29 4.86 -55.07
N ALA A 13 -28.33 5.39 -55.84
CA ALA A 13 -26.90 5.24 -55.51
C ALA A 13 -26.45 6.10 -54.32
N THR A 14 -27.09 7.26 -54.11
CA THR A 14 -26.70 8.23 -53.07
C THR A 14 -27.14 7.81 -51.66
N LEU A 15 -28.25 7.08 -51.53
CA LEU A 15 -28.70 6.56 -50.23
C LEU A 15 -27.84 5.38 -49.74
N VAL A 16 -27.38 4.53 -50.65
CA VAL A 16 -26.52 3.37 -50.31
C VAL A 16 -25.14 3.83 -49.84
N GLY A 17 -24.57 4.88 -50.45
CA GLY A 17 -23.30 5.45 -50.02
C GLY A 17 -23.33 6.06 -48.61
N LEU A 18 -24.46 6.68 -48.23
CA LEU A 18 -24.62 7.30 -46.90
C LEU A 18 -24.74 6.25 -45.78
N LEU A 19 -25.40 5.12 -46.04
CA LEU A 19 -25.54 4.00 -45.11
C LEU A 19 -24.22 3.24 -44.89
N ILE A 20 -23.36 3.15 -45.91
CA ILE A 20 -22.04 2.51 -45.81
C ILE A 20 -21.04 3.39 -45.02
N LEU A 21 -21.16 4.71 -45.10
CA LEU A 21 -20.33 5.65 -44.33
C LEU A 21 -20.72 5.80 -42.86
N LEU A 22 -21.97 5.46 -42.48
CA LEU A 22 -22.46 5.51 -41.10
C LEU A 22 -22.27 4.17 -40.34
N ALA A 23 -22.06 3.06 -41.04
CA ALA A 23 -21.83 1.74 -40.44
C ALA A 23 -20.63 1.66 -39.46
N PRO A 24 -19.46 2.31 -39.69
CA PRO A 24 -18.35 2.22 -38.74
C PRO A 24 -18.57 3.05 -37.47
N PHE A 25 -19.51 4.00 -37.43
CA PHE A 25 -19.79 4.82 -36.25
C PHE A 25 -20.69 4.12 -35.22
N VAL A 26 -21.46 3.11 -35.63
CA VAL A 26 -22.38 2.38 -34.72
C VAL A 26 -21.71 1.15 -34.10
N ALA A 27 -20.57 0.72 -34.65
CA ALA A 27 -19.79 -0.44 -34.19
C ALA A 27 -18.51 -0.05 -33.44
N SER A 28 -18.50 1.10 -32.76
CA SER A 28 -17.44 1.39 -31.78
C SER A 28 -17.61 0.44 -30.60
N THR A 29 -16.89 -0.69 -30.63
CA THR A 29 -16.66 -1.48 -29.43
C THR A 29 -16.04 -0.54 -28.39
N PRO A 30 -16.56 -0.50 -27.15
CA PRO A 30 -15.88 0.24 -26.10
C PRO A 30 -14.48 -0.37 -25.96
N ALA A 31 -13.46 0.39 -26.35
CA ALA A 31 -12.10 0.08 -25.96
C ALA A 31 -12.03 0.35 -24.46
N TYR A 32 -12.04 -0.71 -23.65
CA TYR A 32 -11.73 -0.58 -22.24
C TYR A 32 -10.29 -0.07 -22.14
N ALA A 33 -10.13 1.21 -21.80
CA ALA A 33 -8.84 1.84 -21.58
C ALA A 33 -8.26 1.38 -20.25
N GLN A 34 -7.99 0.08 -20.13
CA GLN A 34 -7.29 -0.49 -18.97
C GLN A 34 -5.86 0.07 -18.96
N ALA A 35 -5.46 0.70 -17.86
CA ALA A 35 -4.08 1.13 -17.70
C ALA A 35 -3.13 -0.08 -17.76
N ASP A 36 -2.02 0.08 -18.46
CA ASP A 36 -0.90 -0.83 -18.28
C ASP A 36 -0.15 -0.46 -17.00
N PHE A 37 0.04 -1.41 -16.08
CA PHE A 37 0.82 -1.21 -14.87
C PHE A 37 2.21 -1.86 -14.94
N ALA A 38 2.52 -2.60 -16.01
CA ALA A 38 3.80 -3.27 -16.16
C ALA A 38 4.95 -2.23 -16.18
N GLY A 39 6.05 -2.58 -15.52
CA GLY A 39 7.23 -1.74 -15.46
C GLY A 39 7.89 -1.72 -14.10
N ASN A 40 8.93 -0.90 -14.00
CA ASN A 40 9.68 -0.67 -12.77
C ASN A 40 9.25 0.66 -12.15
N TRP A 41 9.02 0.65 -10.85
CA TRP A 41 8.39 1.74 -10.11
C TRP A 41 9.26 2.08 -8.89
N ALA A 42 9.71 3.33 -8.84
CA ALA A 42 10.42 3.89 -7.70
C ALA A 42 9.40 4.59 -6.76
N PRO A 43 9.46 4.37 -5.45
CA PRO A 43 8.53 4.98 -4.51
C PRO A 43 8.85 6.47 -4.36
N LEU A 44 7.79 7.29 -4.32
CA LEU A 44 7.88 8.63 -3.76
C LEU A 44 7.56 8.55 -2.28
N TYR A 45 8.32 9.28 -1.46
CA TYR A 45 8.19 9.27 0.00
C TYR A 45 7.68 10.60 0.54
N HIS A 46 6.93 11.37 -0.25
CA HIS A 46 6.36 12.63 0.23
C HIS A 46 5.18 12.38 1.18
N GLU A 47 4.50 11.24 1.06
CA GLU A 47 3.50 10.77 2.00
C GLU A 47 4.18 10.04 3.16
N ASP A 48 3.93 10.51 4.38
CA ASP A 48 4.33 9.85 5.63
C ASP A 48 5.85 9.56 5.73
N PHE A 49 6.69 10.45 5.19
CA PHE A 49 8.15 10.29 5.16
C PHE A 49 8.75 9.81 6.49
N PRO A 50 8.41 10.41 7.66
CA PRO A 50 9.01 10.00 8.93
C PRO A 50 8.71 8.53 9.28
N GLU A 51 7.51 8.02 8.95
CA GLU A 51 7.16 6.62 9.18
C GLU A 51 7.84 5.68 8.18
N ARG A 52 7.97 6.08 6.92
CA ARG A 52 8.41 5.17 5.84
C ARG A 52 9.92 5.02 5.76
N ILE A 53 10.67 6.11 5.93
CA ILE A 53 12.14 6.12 5.77
C ILE A 53 12.87 5.95 7.10
N PRO A 54 12.92 6.93 8.02
CA PRO A 54 13.51 6.70 9.34
C PRO A 54 12.86 5.52 10.08
N GLY A 55 11.55 5.37 9.91
CA GLY A 55 10.76 4.34 10.56
C GLY A 55 9.79 4.93 11.57
N PRO A 56 8.67 4.24 11.85
CA PRO A 56 7.68 4.71 12.80
C PRO A 56 8.25 4.77 14.21
N GLU A 57 7.90 5.81 14.95
CA GLU A 57 8.34 6.00 16.32
C GLU A 57 7.55 5.12 17.29
N LEU A 58 8.21 4.64 18.33
CA LEU A 58 7.56 3.86 19.38
C LEU A 58 6.49 4.70 20.09
N GLY A 59 5.32 4.12 20.30
CA GLY A 59 4.20 4.80 20.95
C GLY A 59 3.47 5.85 20.09
N ASP A 60 3.88 6.06 18.82
CA ASP A 60 3.11 6.83 17.84
C ASP A 60 2.17 5.95 17.02
N TYR A 61 0.90 5.99 17.41
CA TYR A 61 -0.22 5.32 16.75
C TYR A 61 -1.23 6.35 16.22
N ALA A 62 -0.88 7.64 16.17
CA ALA A 62 -1.78 8.68 15.68
C ALA A 62 -2.26 8.38 14.26
N GLY A 63 -3.55 8.62 13.99
CA GLY A 63 -4.15 8.37 12.68
C GLY A 63 -4.33 6.88 12.35
N ILE A 64 -4.27 5.99 13.35
CA ILE A 64 -4.56 4.56 13.18
C ILE A 64 -5.76 4.22 14.07
N PRO A 65 -6.83 3.59 13.53
CA PRO A 65 -8.08 3.35 14.26
C PRO A 65 -7.97 2.16 15.23
N LEU A 66 -6.93 2.16 16.06
CA LEU A 66 -6.54 1.05 16.91
C LEU A 66 -7.51 0.87 18.09
N ASN A 67 -7.98 -0.36 18.30
CA ASN A 67 -8.75 -0.71 19.49
C ASN A 67 -7.83 -1.00 20.69
N GLU A 68 -8.42 -1.31 21.85
CA GLU A 68 -7.67 -1.58 23.08
C GLU A 68 -6.73 -2.80 22.96
N ALA A 69 -7.18 -3.88 22.31
CA ALA A 69 -6.36 -5.09 22.12
C ALA A 69 -5.13 -4.82 21.23
N GLY A 70 -5.31 -4.05 20.15
CA GLY A 70 -4.23 -3.63 19.28
C GLY A 70 -3.24 -2.73 20.01
N ARG A 71 -3.74 -1.82 20.84
CA ARG A 71 -2.92 -0.90 21.66
C ARG A 71 -2.12 -1.64 22.72
N LEU A 72 -2.74 -2.57 23.45
CA LEU A 72 -2.06 -3.40 24.44
C LEU A 72 -0.90 -4.19 23.82
N ARG A 73 -1.11 -4.75 22.61
CA ARG A 73 -0.06 -5.46 21.89
C ARG A 73 1.06 -4.55 21.44
N ALA A 74 0.74 -3.37 20.92
CA ALA A 74 1.73 -2.39 20.50
C ALA A 74 2.55 -1.87 21.70
N ASP A 75 1.92 -1.69 22.86
CA ASP A 75 2.57 -1.24 24.09
C ASP A 75 3.54 -2.27 24.67
N SER A 76 3.25 -3.56 24.48
CA SER A 76 4.14 -4.64 24.91
C SER A 76 5.35 -4.86 24.00
N TRP A 77 5.40 -4.18 22.85
CA TRP A 77 6.44 -4.37 21.84
C TRP A 77 7.75 -3.70 22.24
N ASP A 78 8.84 -4.43 22.01
CA ASP A 78 10.22 -3.97 22.20
C ASP A 78 10.95 -4.01 20.84
N ALA A 79 11.71 -2.96 20.54
CA ALA A 79 12.47 -2.83 19.31
C ALA A 79 13.61 -3.85 19.21
N ASP A 80 14.20 -4.27 20.34
CA ASP A 80 15.23 -5.30 20.40
C ASP A 80 14.73 -6.64 19.81
N ARG A 81 13.40 -6.81 19.66
CA ARG A 81 12.82 -8.03 19.08
C ARG A 81 13.36 -8.34 17.68
N ILE A 82 13.70 -7.34 16.86
CA ILE A 82 14.28 -7.60 15.53
C ILE A 82 15.75 -8.05 15.63
N SER A 83 16.48 -7.54 16.63
CA SER A 83 17.90 -7.80 16.84
C SER A 83 18.16 -9.10 17.62
N VAL A 84 17.20 -9.55 18.43
CA VAL A 84 17.30 -10.76 19.27
C VAL A 84 16.61 -11.96 18.64
N VAL A 85 15.42 -11.77 18.07
CA VAL A 85 14.70 -12.82 17.32
C VAL A 85 15.03 -12.62 15.85
N VAL A 86 16.22 -13.08 15.46
CA VAL A 86 16.86 -12.74 14.19
C VAL A 86 16.05 -13.18 12.97
N GLU A 87 15.19 -14.18 13.09
CA GLU A 87 14.24 -14.60 12.05
C GLU A 87 13.29 -13.46 11.61
N TYR A 88 13.07 -12.46 12.47
CA TYR A 88 12.27 -11.29 12.10
C TYR A 88 12.98 -10.29 11.20
N GLN A 89 14.31 -10.31 11.09
CA GLN A 89 15.06 -9.46 10.15
C GLN A 89 14.73 -9.79 8.70
N CYS A 90 14.55 -11.08 8.40
CA CYS A 90 14.25 -11.59 7.06
C CYS A 90 12.80 -11.98 6.84
N ARG A 91 11.91 -11.63 7.78
CA ARG A 91 10.47 -11.88 7.65
C ARG A 91 9.84 -10.89 6.66
N PRO A 92 9.21 -11.37 5.56
CA PRO A 92 8.46 -10.54 4.62
C PRO A 92 7.43 -9.63 5.29
N HIS A 93 7.26 -8.43 4.75
CA HIS A 93 6.11 -7.59 5.07
C HIS A 93 4.80 -8.24 4.61
N GLY A 94 3.71 -7.94 5.31
CA GLY A 94 2.37 -8.33 4.88
C GLY A 94 2.00 -7.64 3.59
N GLY A 95 1.11 -8.23 2.77
CA GLY A 95 0.68 -7.63 1.50
C GLY A 95 0.09 -6.22 1.61
N ASP A 96 -0.44 -5.88 2.79
CA ASP A 96 -0.95 -4.58 3.18
C ASP A 96 0.13 -3.55 3.55
N TYR A 97 1.33 -4.01 3.93
CA TYR A 97 2.45 -3.15 4.28
C TYR A 97 3.57 -3.15 3.22
N MET A 98 3.68 -4.18 2.37
CA MET A 98 4.79 -4.33 1.42
C MET A 98 4.93 -3.13 0.46
N MET A 99 3.82 -2.53 0.02
CA MET A 99 3.82 -1.34 -0.86
C MET A 99 4.05 -0.04 -0.09
N ARG A 100 3.88 -0.05 1.23
CA ARG A 100 4.19 1.09 2.09
C ARG A 100 5.66 1.12 2.52
N GLY A 101 6.25 -0.06 2.68
CA GLY A 101 7.64 -0.25 3.09
C GLY A 101 8.65 0.42 2.16
N LEU A 102 9.91 0.40 2.59
CA LEU A 102 11.03 0.95 1.83
C LEU A 102 11.47 -0.03 0.74
N SER A 103 11.00 0.16 -0.49
CA SER A 103 11.53 -0.60 -1.62
C SER A 103 11.11 -0.10 -2.98
N ASN A 104 11.96 -0.40 -3.96
CA ASN A 104 11.61 -0.33 -5.37
C ASN A 104 10.75 -1.54 -5.77
N MET A 105 9.81 -1.33 -6.69
CA MET A 105 8.87 -2.34 -7.15
C MET A 105 9.05 -2.62 -8.65
N ARG A 106 8.83 -3.86 -9.07
CA ARG A 106 8.58 -4.24 -10.46
C ARG A 106 7.21 -4.88 -10.57
N ILE A 107 6.49 -4.58 -11.64
CA ILE A 107 5.22 -5.21 -11.99
C ILE A 107 5.39 -5.92 -13.33
N ASP A 108 5.18 -7.23 -13.35
CA ASP A 108 5.22 -8.08 -14.53
C ASP A 108 3.79 -8.50 -14.92
N ALA A 109 3.40 -8.30 -16.18
CA ALA A 109 2.15 -8.83 -16.71
C ALA A 109 2.31 -10.31 -17.03
N ILE A 110 1.40 -11.16 -16.53
CA ILE A 110 1.35 -12.59 -16.84
C ILE A 110 0.31 -12.81 -17.93
N LEU A 111 0.76 -13.33 -19.07
CA LEU A 111 -0.08 -13.65 -20.21
C LEU A 111 -0.48 -15.13 -20.20
N ASP A 112 -1.73 -15.41 -20.57
CA ASP A 112 -2.13 -16.75 -20.99
C ASP A 112 -1.42 -17.10 -22.31
N PRO A 113 -0.67 -18.22 -22.39
CA PRO A 113 0.10 -18.56 -23.57
C PRO A 113 -0.75 -18.80 -24.82
N LEU A 114 -2.01 -19.25 -24.68
CA LEU A 114 -2.90 -19.53 -25.80
C LEU A 114 -3.65 -18.27 -26.26
N THR A 115 -4.21 -17.51 -25.31
CA THR A 115 -5.08 -16.37 -25.65
C THR A 115 -4.34 -15.03 -25.71
N GLN A 116 -3.10 -14.98 -25.19
CA GLN A 116 -2.29 -13.76 -25.06
C GLN A 116 -2.98 -12.66 -24.25
N ARG A 117 -3.97 -13.01 -23.42
CA ARG A 117 -4.64 -12.09 -22.50
C ARG A 117 -3.86 -12.01 -21.20
N VAL A 118 -3.82 -10.82 -20.58
CA VAL A 118 -3.27 -10.67 -19.23
C VAL A 118 -4.21 -11.36 -18.25
N VAL A 119 -3.71 -12.38 -17.56
CA VAL A 119 -4.46 -13.16 -16.55
C VAL A 119 -4.05 -12.82 -15.13
N ALA A 120 -2.90 -12.17 -14.95
CA ALA A 120 -2.45 -11.67 -13.65
C ALA A 120 -1.39 -10.57 -13.78
N LEU A 121 -1.21 -9.82 -12.69
CA LEU A 121 -0.05 -8.97 -12.46
C LEU A 121 0.79 -9.58 -11.34
N ARG A 122 2.10 -9.59 -11.49
CA ARG A 122 3.03 -10.01 -10.43
C ARG A 122 3.84 -8.81 -9.97
N THR A 123 3.71 -8.45 -8.70
CA THR A 123 4.58 -7.46 -8.09
C THR A 123 5.78 -8.16 -7.49
N ARG A 124 6.97 -7.59 -7.65
CA ARG A 124 8.16 -7.93 -6.89
C ARG A 124 8.69 -6.67 -6.22
N MET A 125 8.87 -6.71 -4.90
CA MET A 125 9.60 -5.70 -4.14
C MET A 125 11.07 -6.10 -4.05
N ASN A 126 11.97 -5.13 -4.05
CA ASN A 126 13.40 -5.44 -3.88
C ASN A 126 13.68 -5.99 -2.47
N PHE A 127 13.16 -5.34 -1.45
CA PHE A 127 13.35 -5.67 -0.05
C PHE A 127 12.69 -7.03 0.24
N GLN A 128 13.48 -7.95 0.79
CA GLN A 128 13.13 -9.34 1.12
C GLN A 128 12.51 -10.13 -0.04
N GLU A 129 12.76 -9.71 -1.28
CA GLU A 129 12.24 -10.32 -2.52
C GLU A 129 10.74 -10.63 -2.47
N MET A 130 9.94 -9.75 -1.85
CA MET A 130 8.52 -10.01 -1.64
C MET A 130 7.77 -10.02 -2.97
N GLU A 131 7.08 -11.13 -3.26
CA GLU A 131 6.27 -11.27 -4.46
C GLU A 131 4.78 -11.41 -4.14
N ARG A 132 3.93 -10.78 -4.95
CA ARG A 132 2.47 -10.92 -4.86
C ARG A 132 1.89 -11.09 -6.26
N THR A 133 0.99 -12.04 -6.42
CA THR A 133 0.23 -12.24 -7.66
C THR A 133 -1.19 -11.74 -7.49
N ILE A 134 -1.61 -10.86 -8.40
CA ILE A 134 -2.95 -10.29 -8.50
C ILE A 134 -3.63 -10.94 -9.69
N TRP A 135 -4.59 -11.84 -9.43
CA TRP A 135 -5.29 -12.57 -10.49
C TRP A 135 -6.40 -11.72 -11.11
N LEU A 136 -6.45 -11.67 -12.45
CA LEU A 136 -7.41 -10.88 -13.23
C LEU A 136 -8.43 -11.75 -13.98
N ASP A 137 -8.32 -13.07 -13.87
CA ASP A 137 -9.14 -14.05 -14.59
C ASP A 137 -10.45 -14.42 -13.87
N GLY A 138 -10.79 -13.72 -12.79
CA GLY A 138 -12.02 -13.94 -12.05
C GLY A 138 -12.07 -15.26 -11.27
N ARG A 139 -10.93 -15.92 -11.05
CA ARG A 139 -10.87 -17.16 -10.28
C ARG A 139 -11.44 -17.01 -8.88
N THR A 140 -12.01 -18.10 -8.37
CA THR A 140 -12.58 -18.14 -7.03
C THR A 140 -11.51 -18.02 -5.96
N ARG A 141 -11.85 -17.33 -4.87
CA ARG A 141 -11.03 -17.26 -3.68
C ARG A 141 -10.80 -18.66 -3.08
N PRO A 142 -9.62 -18.94 -2.49
CA PRO A 142 -9.38 -20.16 -1.76
C PRO A 142 -10.37 -20.37 -0.60
N SER A 143 -10.46 -21.61 -0.14
CA SER A 143 -11.19 -21.95 1.09
C SER A 143 -10.68 -21.12 2.28
N PRO A 144 -11.53 -20.70 3.22
CA PRO A 144 -11.09 -19.98 4.43
C PRO A 144 -10.00 -20.69 5.25
N ASN A 145 -9.86 -22.02 5.10
CA ASN A 145 -8.84 -22.82 5.78
C ASN A 145 -7.58 -23.04 4.94
N ALA A 146 -7.48 -22.41 3.76
CA ALA A 146 -6.28 -22.50 2.92
C ALA A 146 -5.09 -21.84 3.64
N PRO A 147 -3.85 -22.32 3.42
CA PRO A 147 -2.68 -21.73 4.06
C PRO A 147 -2.55 -20.23 3.80
N HIS A 148 -2.40 -19.45 4.86
CA HIS A 148 -2.13 -18.02 4.75
C HIS A 148 -0.67 -17.77 4.36
N THR A 149 -0.44 -16.74 3.55
CA THR A 149 0.90 -16.30 3.11
C THR A 149 1.14 -14.85 3.52
N PHE A 150 2.38 -14.37 3.47
CA PHE A 150 2.66 -12.96 3.76
C PHE A 150 2.00 -12.03 2.74
N SER A 151 2.01 -12.39 1.45
CA SER A 151 1.43 -11.62 0.36
C SER A 151 -0.10 -11.77 0.25
N GLY A 152 -0.66 -12.80 0.88
CA GLY A 152 -2.07 -13.15 0.77
C GLY A 152 -2.47 -13.68 -0.61
N PHE A 153 -3.77 -13.73 -0.84
CA PHE A 153 -4.41 -14.08 -2.11
C PHE A 153 -5.17 -12.87 -2.64
N SER A 154 -4.79 -12.38 -3.83
CA SER A 154 -5.30 -11.15 -4.43
C SER A 154 -6.07 -11.41 -5.73
N THR A 155 -7.22 -10.77 -5.90
CA THR A 155 -8.00 -10.75 -7.15
C THR A 155 -8.29 -9.32 -7.56
N GLY A 156 -8.09 -9.00 -8.83
CA GLY A 156 -8.33 -7.68 -9.40
C GLY A 156 -9.54 -7.63 -10.33
N VAL A 157 -10.29 -6.54 -10.26
CA VAL A 157 -11.40 -6.22 -11.17
C VAL A 157 -11.23 -4.80 -11.67
N TRP A 158 -11.31 -4.61 -12.98
CA TRP A 158 -11.27 -3.31 -13.60
C TRP A 158 -12.60 -2.58 -13.45
N GLN A 159 -12.54 -1.32 -13.03
CA GLN A 159 -13.65 -0.37 -13.11
C GLN A 159 -13.11 0.89 -13.79
N ASP A 160 -13.52 1.09 -15.04
CA ASP A 160 -12.95 2.11 -15.91
C ASP A 160 -11.41 2.00 -15.99
N ASN A 161 -10.69 3.05 -15.59
CA ASN A 161 -9.23 3.10 -15.57
C ASN A 161 -8.63 2.80 -14.18
N VAL A 162 -9.43 2.25 -13.27
CA VAL A 162 -9.01 1.87 -11.91
C VAL A 162 -9.01 0.35 -11.80
N LEU A 163 -7.90 -0.22 -11.31
CA LEU A 163 -7.86 -1.62 -10.94
C LEU A 163 -8.14 -1.75 -9.44
N ASN A 164 -9.30 -2.33 -9.13
CA ASN A 164 -9.72 -2.63 -7.76
C ASN A 164 -9.24 -4.02 -7.38
N ILE A 165 -8.43 -4.13 -6.34
CA ILE A 165 -7.82 -5.40 -5.91
C ILE A 165 -8.34 -5.73 -4.52
N SER A 166 -8.83 -6.95 -4.31
CA SER A 166 -9.20 -7.45 -2.98
C SER A 166 -8.26 -8.57 -2.55
N THR A 167 -7.74 -8.46 -1.32
CA THR A 167 -6.76 -9.39 -0.78
C THR A 167 -7.19 -9.98 0.56
N THR A 168 -6.91 -11.28 0.72
CA THR A 168 -7.22 -12.09 1.93
C THR A 168 -6.15 -13.14 2.20
N HIS A 169 -6.38 -14.08 3.13
CA HIS A 169 -5.48 -15.19 3.43
C HIS A 169 -4.07 -14.73 3.83
N LEU A 170 -4.03 -13.66 4.63
CA LEU A 170 -2.81 -13.02 5.07
C LEU A 170 -2.31 -13.66 6.36
N LYS A 171 -1.01 -13.93 6.43
CA LYS A 171 -0.38 -14.25 7.72
C LYS A 171 -0.48 -13.05 8.64
N GLU A 172 -0.64 -13.31 9.92
CA GLU A 172 -0.46 -12.32 10.97
C GLU A 172 0.87 -11.56 10.77
N ASN A 173 0.82 -10.23 10.90
CA ASN A 173 1.97 -9.36 10.70
C ASN A 173 1.80 -8.05 11.51
N TYR A 174 2.23 -6.92 10.96
CA TYR A 174 2.08 -5.60 11.55
C TYR A 174 1.53 -4.58 10.53
N ILE A 175 0.76 -3.61 11.02
CA ILE A 175 0.30 -2.45 10.24
C ILE A 175 1.41 -1.40 10.13
N ARG A 176 2.29 -1.36 11.14
CA ARG A 176 3.38 -0.40 11.29
C ARG A 176 4.51 -1.06 12.11
N ARG A 177 5.78 -0.82 11.75
CA ARG A 177 6.97 -1.47 12.33
C ARG A 177 7.27 -1.13 13.81
N ASN A 178 6.43 -0.32 14.47
CA ASN A 178 6.57 0.09 15.87
C ASN A 178 5.69 -0.72 16.84
N GLY A 179 5.33 -1.94 16.45
CA GLY A 179 4.58 -2.88 17.31
C GLY A 179 3.08 -2.99 17.00
N ILE A 180 2.50 -2.11 16.16
CA ILE A 180 1.08 -2.20 15.83
C ILE A 180 0.79 -3.49 15.06
N PRO A 181 -0.01 -4.41 15.62
CA PRO A 181 -0.23 -5.73 15.04
C PRO A 181 -1.20 -5.67 13.84
N ALA A 182 -1.17 -6.71 13.03
CA ALA A 182 -2.13 -6.99 11.98
C ALA A 182 -2.53 -8.46 12.07
N SER A 183 -3.82 -8.75 12.24
CA SER A 183 -4.31 -10.12 12.43
C SER A 183 -4.34 -10.91 11.12
N ASP A 184 -4.45 -12.23 11.24
CA ASP A 184 -4.68 -13.13 10.11
C ASP A 184 -6.10 -13.02 9.52
N LYS A 185 -7.03 -12.40 10.25
CA LYS A 185 -8.42 -12.12 9.82
C LYS A 185 -8.55 -10.84 9.02
N ARG A 186 -7.49 -10.04 8.92
CA ARG A 186 -7.53 -8.79 8.17
C ARG A 186 -7.70 -9.03 6.68
N THR A 187 -8.35 -8.09 6.04
CA THR A 187 -8.47 -8.00 4.59
C THR A 187 -8.08 -6.59 4.16
N PHE A 188 -7.72 -6.44 2.89
CA PHE A 188 -7.56 -5.10 2.36
C PHE A 188 -7.99 -5.03 0.90
N THR A 189 -8.38 -3.83 0.51
CA THR A 189 -8.68 -3.48 -0.86
C THR A 189 -7.71 -2.41 -1.32
N GLU A 190 -7.19 -2.54 -2.54
CA GLU A 190 -6.38 -1.51 -3.18
C GLU A 190 -7.11 -0.95 -4.40
N HIS A 191 -6.92 0.35 -4.64
CA HIS A 191 -7.36 1.04 -5.84
C HIS A 191 -6.12 1.58 -6.53
N TRP A 192 -5.77 0.96 -7.66
CA TRP A 192 -4.61 1.34 -8.45
C TRP A 192 -5.03 2.24 -9.59
N VAL A 193 -4.42 3.43 -9.65
CA VAL A 193 -4.68 4.42 -10.67
C VAL A 193 -3.36 4.90 -11.24
N ARG A 194 -3.22 4.86 -12.57
CA ARG A 194 -2.04 5.38 -13.28
C ARG A 194 -2.36 6.71 -13.95
N HIS A 195 -1.54 7.72 -13.67
CA HIS A 195 -1.58 9.04 -14.29
C HIS A 195 -0.23 9.32 -14.96
N GLY A 196 -0.11 8.96 -16.24
CA GLY A 196 1.15 9.08 -16.99
C GLY A 196 2.27 8.24 -16.36
N ASN A 197 3.27 8.92 -15.79
CA ASN A 197 4.41 8.28 -15.12
C ASN A 197 4.18 8.05 -13.62
N TYR A 198 3.02 8.41 -13.08
CA TYR A 198 2.71 8.19 -11.66
C TYR A 198 1.73 7.04 -11.48
N LEU A 199 1.99 6.18 -10.51
CA LEU A 199 1.06 5.17 -10.01
C LEU A 199 0.67 5.55 -8.58
N THR A 200 -0.61 5.76 -8.36
CA THR A 200 -1.18 5.97 -7.03
C THR A 200 -1.88 4.69 -6.59
N VAL A 201 -1.51 4.21 -5.42
CA VAL A 201 -2.12 3.05 -4.77
C VAL A 201 -2.79 3.54 -3.50
N GLN A 202 -4.12 3.46 -3.47
CA GLN A 202 -4.90 3.67 -2.25
C GLN A 202 -5.24 2.33 -1.63
N THR A 203 -4.95 2.14 -0.36
CA THR A 203 -5.15 0.88 0.35
C THR A 203 -6.14 1.12 1.50
N VAL A 204 -7.18 0.29 1.56
CA VAL A 204 -8.19 0.28 2.62
C VAL A 204 -8.06 -1.03 3.38
N ILE A 205 -7.57 -0.98 4.61
CA ILE A 205 -7.31 -2.16 5.46
C ILE A 205 -8.44 -2.30 6.47
N THR A 206 -9.05 -3.48 6.55
CA THR A 206 -10.04 -3.83 7.57
C THR A 206 -9.48 -4.96 8.42
N ASP A 207 -9.40 -4.77 9.73
CA ASP A 207 -8.95 -5.79 10.68
C ASP A 207 -9.90 -5.85 11.88
N PRO A 208 -10.79 -6.86 11.95
CA PRO A 208 -11.79 -6.95 13.00
C PRO A 208 -11.19 -7.26 14.39
N VAL A 209 -9.91 -7.62 14.47
CA VAL A 209 -9.25 -7.98 15.74
C VAL A 209 -8.61 -6.76 16.38
N PHE A 210 -7.99 -5.88 15.59
CA PHE A 210 -7.16 -4.79 16.11
C PHE A 210 -7.63 -3.38 15.72
N LEU A 211 -8.49 -3.24 14.71
CA LEU A 211 -9.00 -1.95 14.26
C LEU A 211 -10.48 -1.78 14.59
N THR A 212 -10.88 -0.54 14.87
CA THR A 212 -12.26 -0.12 15.15
C THR A 212 -13.01 0.24 13.87
N GLU A 213 -12.29 0.68 12.84
CA GLU A 213 -12.82 1.03 11.52
C GLU A 213 -11.72 0.88 10.44
N PRO A 214 -12.05 0.93 9.14
CA PRO A 214 -11.05 0.76 8.09
C PRO A 214 -9.95 1.83 8.10
N LEU A 215 -8.70 1.40 7.99
CA LEU A 215 -7.54 2.27 7.83
C LEU A 215 -7.29 2.55 6.34
N VAL A 216 -7.34 3.82 5.94
CA VAL A 216 -7.08 4.26 4.55
C VAL A 216 -5.72 4.91 4.44
N ARG A 217 -4.91 4.49 3.46
CA ARG A 217 -3.58 5.04 3.19
C ARG A 217 -3.33 5.15 1.69
N SER A 218 -2.45 6.05 1.28
CA SER A 218 -2.02 6.18 -0.11
C SER A 218 -0.50 6.10 -0.25
N GLN A 219 -0.03 5.53 -1.36
CA GLN A 219 1.36 5.55 -1.78
C GLN A 219 1.46 5.94 -3.24
N THR A 220 2.37 6.86 -3.55
CA THR A 220 2.69 7.23 -4.93
C THR A 220 4.02 6.66 -5.36
N TRP A 221 4.06 6.22 -6.61
CA TRP A 221 5.23 5.69 -7.29
C TRP A 221 5.45 6.45 -8.58
N THR A 222 6.70 6.55 -9.00
CA THR A 222 7.09 7.06 -10.31
C THR A 222 7.66 5.94 -11.16
N LEU A 223 7.29 5.90 -12.44
CA LEU A 223 7.85 4.98 -13.42
C LEU A 223 9.35 5.29 -13.59
N ASP A 224 10.18 4.27 -13.42
CA ASP A 224 11.63 4.35 -13.66
C ASP A 224 12.05 3.25 -14.64
N PRO A 225 12.07 3.53 -15.96
CA PRO A 225 12.47 2.54 -16.97
C PRO A 225 13.92 2.06 -16.83
N THR A 226 14.76 2.79 -16.10
CA THR A 226 16.19 2.48 -15.93
C THR A 226 16.48 1.65 -14.69
N GLN A 227 15.52 1.57 -13.76
CA GLN A 227 15.63 0.76 -12.55
C GLN A 227 15.84 -0.71 -12.89
N GLN A 228 16.86 -1.30 -12.27
CA GLN A 228 17.11 -2.74 -12.28
C GLN A 228 17.00 -3.28 -10.86
N LEU A 229 16.05 -4.17 -10.63
CA LEU A 229 15.94 -4.85 -9.34
C LEU A 229 16.94 -6.01 -9.28
N GLY A 230 17.91 -5.89 -8.37
CA GLY A 230 18.82 -6.96 -8.03
C GLY A 230 18.17 -8.05 -7.17
N ARG A 231 18.96 -9.07 -6.85
CA ARG A 231 18.63 -10.04 -5.81
C ARG A 231 18.85 -9.38 -4.45
N ASP A 232 17.92 -9.58 -3.53
CA ASP A 232 18.09 -9.17 -2.14
C ASP A 232 18.41 -10.38 -1.29
N VAL A 233 19.67 -10.49 -0.85
CA VAL A 233 20.11 -11.59 0.01
C VAL A 233 19.92 -11.12 1.45
N CYS A 234 18.83 -11.53 2.07
CA CYS A 234 18.62 -11.26 3.48
C CYS A 234 19.42 -12.25 4.33
N GLU A 235 20.36 -11.73 5.11
CA GLU A 235 21.10 -12.48 6.11
C GLU A 235 20.68 -12.00 7.49
N THR A 236 20.47 -12.96 8.40
CA THR A 236 20.12 -12.65 9.78
C THR A 236 21.39 -12.52 10.61
N VAL A 237 21.46 -11.50 11.45
CA VAL A 237 22.59 -11.23 12.34
C VAL A 237 22.09 -10.75 13.70
N PRO A 238 22.61 -11.26 14.82
CA PRO A 238 22.35 -10.66 16.12
C PRO A 238 22.95 -9.25 16.18
N GLU A 239 22.14 -8.22 15.98
CA GLU A 239 22.59 -6.82 16.01
C GLU A 239 22.92 -6.35 17.43
N ILE A 240 22.25 -6.94 18.42
CA ILE A 240 22.40 -6.62 19.84
C ILE A 240 22.69 -7.92 20.59
N PRO A 241 23.85 -8.05 21.26
CA PRO A 241 24.15 -9.21 22.08
C PRO A 241 23.16 -9.34 23.25
N LYS A 242 22.42 -10.44 23.29
CA LYS A 242 21.56 -10.84 24.42
C LYS A 242 21.72 -12.34 24.68
N ALA A 243 21.29 -12.80 25.85
CA ALA A 243 21.22 -14.23 26.13
C ALA A 243 20.17 -14.90 25.23
N ALA A 244 20.41 -16.15 24.83
CA ALA A 244 19.61 -16.87 23.84
C ALA A 244 18.16 -17.14 24.28
N ASP A 245 17.88 -17.07 25.58
CA ASP A 245 16.58 -17.30 26.20
C ASP A 245 15.77 -16.01 26.44
N VAL A 246 16.32 -14.85 26.04
CA VAL A 246 15.63 -13.57 26.17
C VAL A 246 14.70 -13.35 24.97
N VAL A 247 13.42 -13.14 25.25
CA VAL A 247 12.45 -12.64 24.27
C VAL A 247 12.08 -11.21 24.67
N PRO A 248 12.53 -10.18 23.93
CA PRO A 248 12.27 -8.79 24.29
C PRO A 248 10.78 -8.47 24.33
N ASN A 249 10.32 -7.95 25.47
CA ASN A 249 8.94 -7.51 25.68
C ASN A 249 8.85 -6.50 26.84
N HIS A 250 7.78 -5.72 26.85
CA HIS A 250 7.36 -4.97 28.03
C HIS A 250 6.12 -5.61 28.64
N LEU A 251 6.04 -5.63 29.98
CA LEU A 251 4.80 -5.97 30.68
C LEU A 251 3.76 -4.85 30.50
N PRO A 252 2.46 -5.13 30.63
CA PRO A 252 1.42 -4.10 30.55
C PRO A 252 1.71 -2.93 31.49
N GLY A 253 1.74 -1.71 30.93
CA GLY A 253 2.04 -0.47 31.67
C GLY A 253 3.52 -0.23 32.00
N ALA A 254 4.43 -1.13 31.63
CA ALA A 254 5.85 -1.05 31.97
C ALA A 254 6.74 -0.50 30.84
N ASN A 255 6.19 -0.20 29.66
CA ASN A 255 6.98 0.35 28.54
C ASN A 255 7.28 1.85 28.79
N PRO A 256 8.54 2.23 29.04
CA PRO A 256 8.89 3.60 29.41
C PRO A 256 8.88 4.57 28.22
N PHE A 257 8.85 4.07 26.99
CA PHE A 257 9.08 4.85 25.77
C PHE A 257 7.78 5.37 25.12
N LEU A 258 6.60 4.96 25.62
CA LEU A 258 5.31 5.26 24.98
C LEU A 258 4.93 6.75 24.94
N ARG A 259 5.60 7.58 25.74
CA ARG A 259 5.36 9.03 25.81
C ARG A 259 6.36 9.86 25.02
N GLU A 260 7.44 9.28 24.55
CA GLU A 260 8.56 10.04 23.99
C GLU A 260 8.11 10.96 22.84
N VAL A 261 7.30 10.44 21.93
CA VAL A 261 6.72 11.21 20.80
C VAL A 261 5.89 12.38 21.30
N ALA A 262 4.99 12.14 22.25
CA ALA A 262 4.17 13.19 22.82
C ALA A 262 5.02 14.27 23.49
N ASP A 263 6.05 13.87 24.23
CA ASP A 263 6.91 14.80 24.95
C ASP A 263 7.87 15.56 24.00
N TRP A 264 8.38 14.93 22.94
CA TRP A 264 9.27 15.55 21.95
C TRP A 264 8.57 16.63 21.11
N TYR A 265 7.34 16.36 20.69
CA TYR A 265 6.58 17.28 19.82
C TYR A 265 5.62 18.19 20.60
N GLY A 266 5.55 18.03 21.93
CA GLY A 266 4.58 18.75 22.76
C GLY A 266 3.14 18.46 22.34
N LEU A 267 2.81 17.17 22.21
CA LEU A 267 1.46 16.68 21.90
C LEU A 267 0.78 16.15 23.17
N PRO A 268 -0.56 16.20 23.24
CA PRO A 268 -1.29 15.49 24.28
C PRO A 268 -1.00 13.99 24.17
N ALA A 269 -0.58 13.35 25.28
CA ALA A 269 -0.19 11.94 25.25
C ALA A 269 -1.28 11.03 24.67
N ALA A 270 -2.56 11.32 24.92
CA ALA A 270 -3.68 10.56 24.35
C ALA A 270 -3.74 10.62 22.80
N ALA A 271 -3.28 11.72 22.20
CA ALA A 271 -3.34 11.93 20.75
C ALA A 271 -2.40 11.00 19.98
N THR A 272 -1.33 10.50 20.61
CA THR A 272 -0.39 9.56 19.98
C THR A 272 -0.83 8.11 20.12
N ARG A 273 -1.93 7.81 20.81
CA ARG A 273 -2.30 6.43 21.19
C ARG A 273 -3.24 5.76 20.19
N GLY A 274 -3.53 6.42 19.08
CA GLY A 274 -4.47 5.95 18.07
C GLY A 274 -5.91 5.97 18.57
N GLY A 275 -6.79 5.32 17.81
CA GLY A 275 -8.23 5.43 17.95
C GLY A 275 -8.82 6.06 16.69
N ALA A 276 -10.04 5.65 16.34
CA ALA A 276 -10.79 6.13 15.17
C ALA A 276 -10.81 7.66 15.09
N GLU A 277 -11.08 8.29 16.22
CA GLU A 277 -11.14 9.74 16.36
C GLU A 277 -9.85 10.42 15.90
N THR A 278 -8.68 9.81 16.12
CA THR A 278 -7.37 10.40 15.77
C THR A 278 -7.09 10.42 14.27
N MET A 279 -7.91 9.73 13.45
CA MET A 279 -7.82 9.83 11.99
C MET A 279 -8.41 11.12 11.44
N TYR A 280 -9.31 11.77 12.19
CA TYR A 280 -10.11 12.87 11.70
C TYR A 280 -9.54 14.22 12.15
N PRO A 281 -9.45 15.24 11.26
CA PRO A 281 -8.97 16.58 11.61
C PRO A 281 -9.72 17.22 12.79
N GLU A 282 -11.00 16.87 12.97
CA GLU A 282 -11.88 17.34 14.03
C GLU A 282 -11.35 17.02 15.43
N TYR A 283 -10.56 15.96 15.59
CA TYR A 283 -9.97 15.58 16.88
C TYR A 283 -9.12 16.69 17.48
N ARG A 284 -8.56 17.59 16.66
CA ARG A 284 -7.83 18.78 17.12
C ARG A 284 -8.66 19.71 18.01
N LYS A 285 -9.99 19.64 17.92
CA LYS A 285 -10.92 20.44 18.74
C LYS A 285 -11.16 19.84 20.13
N THR A 286 -10.97 18.53 20.26
CA THR A 286 -11.25 17.76 21.49
C THR A 286 -9.99 17.23 22.16
N MET A 287 -8.86 17.22 21.46
CA MET A 287 -7.59 16.81 22.03
C MET A 287 -7.24 17.70 23.23
N GLY A 288 -6.71 17.09 24.29
CA GLY A 288 -6.32 17.81 25.50
C GLY A 288 -5.17 18.79 25.27
N SER A 289 -4.65 19.36 26.35
CA SER A 289 -3.39 20.10 26.31
C SER A 289 -2.19 19.17 26.45
N PRO A 290 -1.07 19.45 25.79
CA PRO A 290 0.16 18.68 25.99
C PRO A 290 0.72 18.92 27.39
N THR A 291 1.45 17.93 27.93
CA THR A 291 2.14 18.10 29.23
C THR A 291 3.29 19.09 29.10
N ASN A 292 4.01 19.05 27.98
CA ASN A 292 5.11 19.96 27.66
C ASN A 292 4.67 20.88 26.51
N PRO A 293 5.07 22.17 26.51
CA PRO A 293 4.77 23.04 25.38
C PRO A 293 5.46 22.53 24.10
N PRO A 294 4.83 22.69 22.92
CA PRO A 294 5.49 22.38 21.65
C PRO A 294 6.83 23.11 21.54
N PRO A 295 7.89 22.44 21.05
CA PRO A 295 9.17 23.10 20.89
C PRO A 295 9.06 24.22 19.84
N ALA A 296 9.75 25.35 20.07
CA ALA A 296 9.76 26.47 19.13
C ALA A 296 10.28 26.06 17.73
N ILE A 297 11.18 25.07 17.68
CA ILE A 297 11.70 24.46 16.47
C ILE A 297 11.79 22.95 16.73
N CYS A 298 11.19 22.13 15.86
CA CYS A 298 11.44 20.70 15.87
C CYS A 298 12.90 20.46 15.44
N LYS A 299 13.74 19.88 16.31
CA LYS A 299 15.12 19.49 15.95
C LYS A 299 15.24 18.03 15.54
N ARG A 300 14.12 17.30 15.62
CA ARG A 300 14.04 15.88 15.37
C ARG A 300 13.97 15.64 13.88
N TYR A 301 14.85 14.79 13.37
CA TYR A 301 15.11 14.59 11.93
C TYR A 301 15.66 15.81 11.16
N CYS A 302 15.89 16.96 11.82
CA CYS A 302 16.63 18.09 11.24
C CYS A 302 18.13 17.81 11.07
N ASN A 303 18.60 16.59 11.31
CA ASN A 303 19.96 16.14 11.05
C ASN A 303 20.03 14.78 10.33
N CYS A 304 18.92 14.23 9.81
CA CYS A 304 18.87 12.90 9.24
C CYS A 304 18.78 12.91 7.70
N GLY A 305 19.93 12.92 7.03
CA GLY A 305 20.08 12.29 5.72
C GLY A 305 20.28 10.77 5.84
N LEU A 306 19.93 10.03 4.79
CA LEU A 306 20.33 8.62 4.62
C LEU A 306 21.85 8.53 4.85
N ASN A 307 22.28 7.74 5.86
CA ASN A 307 23.68 7.55 6.33
C ASN A 307 24.18 8.41 7.51
N GLY A 308 23.32 9.07 8.28
CA GLY A 308 23.77 9.81 9.48
C GLY A 308 24.54 11.11 9.15
N GLY A 309 24.40 11.62 7.92
CA GLY A 309 24.83 12.97 7.56
C GLY A 309 23.82 14.01 8.06
N GLY A 310 24.31 15.10 8.65
CA GLY A 310 23.51 16.24 9.11
C GLY A 310 22.66 16.86 7.98
N CYS A 311 21.48 17.40 8.31
CA CYS A 311 20.63 18.07 7.34
C CYS A 311 21.12 19.50 7.20
N ASN A 312 21.87 19.75 6.14
CA ASN A 312 21.92 21.08 5.57
C ASN A 312 20.78 21.20 4.56
N LEU A 313 19.61 21.66 5.03
CA LEU A 313 18.64 22.28 4.13
C LEU A 313 19.14 23.71 3.87
N GLN A 314 19.98 23.87 2.84
CA GLN A 314 20.09 25.15 2.13
C GLN A 314 18.98 25.25 1.10
#